data_AF-A0A3N1D4A7-F1
#
_entry.id   AF-A0A3N1D4A7-F1
#
_cell.length_a   1.000
_cell.length_b   1.000
_cell.length_c   1.000
_cell.angle_alpha   90.00
_cell.angle_beta   90.00
_cell.angle_gamma   90.00
#
_symmetry.space_group_name_H-M   'P 1'
#
loop_
_entity.id
_entity.type
_entity.pdbx_description
1 polymer ?
#
loop_
_entity_poly.entity_id
_entity_poly.type
_entity_poly.pdbx_seq_one_letter_code
_entity_poly.pdbx_strand_id
1 'polypeptide(L)'
;MEQLDDLRLWWLALSAIQVEWGGGGHDALRMDDGSPEAYRRALNDNWGITSAAGLQDMARWLTTSGHAREYERHLGRAPFAWDAARLVFLVRAAHAAGLLPDEDAVWDLCERLTVPVLCRYSSWHDYAEDFLAARRIWVGDGLHDAEQSARQEEFARAAARLLDPANAASPWRRVPFDAPAPYLVVRRPGSASAPVAQAVEAPPEDRNAALRRGFEVPLR
;
A
#
# COMPACT_ATOMS: atom_id res chain seq x y z
N MET A 1 21.40 7.37 10.60
CA MET A 1 20.04 7.03 10.15
C MET A 1 19.42 8.34 9.71
N GLU A 2 19.19 8.52 8.41
CA GLU A 2 18.60 9.75 7.89
C GLU A 2 17.17 9.87 8.44
N GLN A 3 16.84 11.03 9.01
CA GLN A 3 15.53 11.27 9.57
C GLN A 3 14.57 11.55 8.40
N LEU A 4 13.53 10.73 8.24
CA LEU A 4 12.51 10.97 7.22
C LEU A 4 11.81 12.30 7.50
N ASP A 5 11.59 13.09 6.44
CA ASP A 5 10.68 14.22 6.51
C ASP A 5 9.22 13.75 6.63
N ASP A 6 8.32 14.67 6.95
CA ASP A 6 6.91 14.38 7.17
C ASP A 6 6.25 13.76 5.93
N LEU A 7 6.64 14.16 4.72
CA LEU A 7 6.04 13.65 3.49
C LEU A 7 6.43 12.20 3.22
N ARG A 8 7.72 11.88 3.38
CA ARG A 8 8.23 10.50 3.27
C ARG A 8 7.64 9.60 4.35
N LEU A 9 7.54 10.10 5.59
CA LEU A 9 6.88 9.38 6.67
C LEU A 9 5.39 9.16 6.37
N TRP A 10 4.70 10.15 5.82
CA TRP A 10 3.29 10.05 5.42
C TRP A 10 3.07 8.97 4.36
N TRP A 11 3.94 8.88 3.34
CA TRP A 11 3.84 7.81 2.34
C TRP A 11 4.04 6.43 2.97
N LEU A 12 5.04 6.24 3.82
CA LEU A 12 5.23 4.96 4.52
C LEU A 12 4.02 4.61 5.40
N ALA A 13 3.43 5.61 6.05
CA ALA A 13 2.27 5.47 6.92
C ALA A 13 1.02 4.91 6.21
N LEU A 14 0.92 5.06 4.88
CA LEU A 14 -0.17 4.44 4.09
C LEU A 14 -0.14 2.91 4.15
N SER A 15 1.04 2.30 4.30
CA SER A 15 1.21 0.84 4.45
C SER A 15 1.20 0.36 5.91
N ALA A 16 1.05 1.26 6.88
CA ALA A 16 1.28 0.95 8.30
C ALA A 16 0.44 -0.22 8.81
N ILE A 17 -0.82 -0.39 8.37
CA ILE A 17 -1.65 -1.52 8.82
C ILE A 17 -1.02 -2.88 8.41
N GLN A 18 -0.47 -2.99 7.19
CA GLN A 18 0.16 -4.23 6.71
C GLN A 18 1.47 -4.51 7.44
N VAL A 19 2.24 -3.45 7.69
CA VAL A 19 3.54 -3.53 8.36
C VAL A 19 3.36 -3.86 9.85
N GLU A 20 2.34 -3.30 10.50
CA GLU A 20 2.01 -3.50 11.92
C GLU A 20 1.51 -4.92 12.16
N TRP A 21 0.81 -5.49 11.17
CA TRP A 21 0.44 -6.90 11.16
C TRP A 21 1.66 -7.81 10.99
N GLY A 22 2.58 -7.46 10.09
CA GLY A 22 3.84 -8.18 9.90
C GLY A 22 4.87 -7.98 11.02
N GLY A 23 4.71 -6.99 11.89
CA GLY A 23 5.72 -6.64 12.90
C GLY A 23 6.95 -5.90 12.35
N GLY A 24 6.86 -5.33 11.15
CA GLY A 24 7.91 -4.53 10.54
C GLY A 24 7.96 -3.08 11.05
N GLY A 25 9.00 -2.34 10.66
CA GLY A 25 9.16 -0.92 10.97
C GLY A 25 8.39 0.01 10.02
N HIS A 26 7.76 1.05 10.57
CA HIS A 26 6.95 2.04 9.84
C HIS A 26 7.72 3.29 9.41
N ASP A 27 8.94 3.45 9.87
CA ASP A 27 9.72 4.68 9.80
C ASP A 27 11.06 4.51 9.08
N ALA A 28 11.20 3.41 8.36
CA ALA A 28 12.31 3.16 7.46
C ALA A 28 11.78 2.68 6.10
N LEU A 29 12.34 3.25 5.02
CA LEU A 29 12.07 2.78 3.68
C LEU A 29 12.50 1.30 3.53
N ARG A 30 13.70 1.02 4.01
CA ARG A 30 14.32 -0.30 4.01
C ARG A 30 13.55 -1.28 4.90
N MET A 31 13.36 -2.48 4.37
CA MET A 31 12.76 -3.62 5.08
C MET A 31 13.88 -4.59 5.44
N ASP A 32 14.15 -4.74 6.74
CA ASP A 32 15.26 -5.55 7.28
C ASP A 32 14.79 -6.87 7.92
N ASP A 33 13.50 -7.15 7.84
CA ASP A 33 12.81 -8.32 8.33
C ASP A 33 12.86 -9.52 7.35
N GLY A 34 13.54 -9.38 6.21
CA GLY A 34 13.72 -10.44 5.21
C GLY A 34 14.94 -10.25 4.31
N SER A 35 15.36 -11.31 3.60
CA SER A 35 16.46 -11.21 2.63
C SER A 35 15.98 -10.63 1.29
N PRO A 36 16.87 -9.99 0.50
CA PRO A 36 16.53 -9.53 -0.86
C PRO A 36 15.94 -10.63 -1.75
N GLU A 37 16.42 -11.87 -1.63
CA GLU A 37 15.90 -13.03 -2.37
C GLU A 37 14.50 -13.43 -1.92
N ALA A 38 14.20 -13.34 -0.61
CA ALA A 38 12.87 -13.61 -0.08
C ALA A 38 11.85 -12.60 -0.63
N TYR A 39 12.21 -11.32 -0.66
CA TYR A 39 11.38 -10.27 -1.28
C TYR A 39 11.20 -10.48 -2.78
N ARG A 40 12.28 -10.81 -3.50
CA ARG A 40 12.20 -11.09 -4.95
C ARG A 40 11.29 -12.27 -5.25
N ARG A 41 11.36 -13.33 -4.45
CA ARG A 41 10.47 -14.50 -4.57
C ARG A 41 9.02 -14.12 -4.30
N ALA A 42 8.73 -13.44 -3.20
CA ALA A 42 7.37 -13.05 -2.85
C ALA A 42 6.74 -12.09 -3.87
N LEU A 43 7.53 -11.17 -4.45
CA LEU A 43 7.10 -10.28 -5.54
C LEU A 43 6.76 -11.07 -6.81
N ASN A 44 7.58 -12.06 -7.16
CA ASN A 44 7.31 -12.91 -8.32
C ASN A 44 6.08 -13.81 -8.08
N ASP A 45 6.07 -14.55 -6.99
CA ASP A 45 5.09 -15.63 -6.76
C ASP A 45 3.68 -15.07 -6.52
N ASN A 46 3.57 -13.91 -5.85
CA ASN A 46 2.27 -13.33 -5.49
C ASN A 46 1.79 -12.25 -6.46
N TRP A 47 2.71 -11.57 -7.15
CA TRP A 47 2.39 -10.40 -7.99
C TRP A 47 2.90 -10.50 -9.43
N GLY A 48 3.70 -11.51 -9.74
CA GLY A 48 4.36 -11.65 -11.04
C GLY A 48 5.36 -10.52 -11.32
N ILE A 49 5.86 -9.83 -10.29
CA ILE A 49 6.79 -8.71 -10.43
C ILE A 49 8.21 -9.24 -10.39
N THR A 50 8.88 -9.19 -11.54
CA THR A 50 10.27 -9.64 -11.70
C THR A 50 11.22 -8.52 -12.14
N SER A 51 10.69 -7.31 -12.36
CA SER A 51 11.45 -6.16 -12.87
C SER A 51 10.84 -4.82 -12.42
N ALA A 52 11.62 -3.76 -12.50
CA ALA A 52 11.15 -2.38 -12.26
C ALA A 52 10.01 -1.99 -13.21
N ALA A 53 10.05 -2.42 -14.47
CA ALA A 53 8.96 -2.17 -15.43
C ALA A 53 7.65 -2.84 -14.99
N GLY A 54 7.72 -4.11 -14.56
CA GLY A 54 6.55 -4.81 -14.02
C GLY A 54 5.98 -4.14 -12.76
N LEU A 55 6.84 -3.58 -11.90
CA LEU A 55 6.40 -2.77 -10.76
C LEU A 55 5.69 -1.48 -11.20
N GLN A 56 6.21 -0.78 -12.20
CA GLN A 56 5.59 0.43 -12.75
C GLN A 56 4.20 0.15 -13.32
N ASP A 57 4.04 -0.98 -14.02
CA ASP A 57 2.74 -1.40 -14.55
C ASP A 57 1.76 -1.76 -13.43
N MET A 58 2.22 -2.48 -12.39
CA MET A 58 1.41 -2.76 -11.20
C MET A 58 0.99 -1.47 -10.48
N ALA A 59 1.90 -0.51 -10.32
CA ALA A 59 1.62 0.79 -9.72
C ALA A 59 0.57 1.57 -10.52
N ARG A 60 0.67 1.57 -11.85
CA ARG A 60 -0.33 2.18 -12.73
C ARG A 60 -1.69 1.51 -12.57
N TRP A 61 -1.72 0.18 -12.51
CA TRP A 61 -2.97 -0.56 -12.32
C TRP A 61 -3.62 -0.24 -10.97
N LEU A 62 -2.89 -0.34 -9.85
CA LEU A 62 -3.39 -0.04 -8.50
C LEU A 62 -3.90 1.40 -8.35
N THR A 63 -3.28 2.37 -9.03
CA THR A 63 -3.65 3.79 -8.92
C THR A 63 -4.82 4.21 -9.82
N THR A 64 -5.12 3.48 -10.89
CA THR A 64 -6.11 3.90 -11.91
C THR A 64 -7.35 3.02 -11.96
N SER A 65 -7.23 1.73 -11.65
CA SER A 65 -8.35 0.79 -11.62
C SER A 65 -8.34 0.02 -10.31
N GLY A 66 -7.23 -0.67 -10.06
CA GLY A 66 -7.00 -1.47 -8.88
C GLY A 66 -8.10 -2.49 -8.62
N HIS A 67 -8.10 -3.01 -7.40
CA HIS A 67 -9.24 -3.76 -6.89
C HIS A 67 -10.40 -2.82 -6.54
N ALA A 68 -10.11 -1.56 -6.24
CA ALA A 68 -11.09 -0.53 -5.90
C ALA A 68 -12.25 -0.45 -6.90
N ARG A 69 -11.96 -0.51 -8.22
CA ARG A 69 -12.99 -0.45 -9.28
C ARG A 69 -13.87 -1.70 -9.34
N GLU A 70 -13.32 -2.86 -9.01
CA GLU A 70 -14.08 -4.12 -8.92
C GLU A 70 -15.03 -4.08 -7.70
N TYR A 71 -14.57 -3.48 -6.60
CA TYR A 71 -15.31 -3.39 -5.34
C TYR A 71 -16.32 -2.26 -5.29
N GLU A 72 -16.24 -1.28 -6.19
CA GLU A 72 -17.22 -0.20 -6.30
C GLU A 72 -18.65 -0.71 -6.41
N ARG A 73 -18.85 -1.85 -7.07
CA ARG A 73 -20.16 -2.52 -7.19
C ARG A 73 -20.74 -2.98 -5.85
N HIS A 74 -19.89 -3.21 -4.84
CA HIS A 74 -20.28 -3.74 -3.53
C HIS A 74 -20.43 -2.64 -2.48
N LEU A 75 -19.65 -1.56 -2.56
CA LEU A 75 -19.67 -0.45 -1.59
C LEU A 75 -20.37 0.81 -2.08
N GLY A 76 -20.74 0.88 -3.36
CA GLY A 76 -21.22 2.12 -4.00
C GLY A 76 -20.13 3.19 -4.16
N ARG A 77 -18.87 2.85 -3.86
CA ARG A 77 -17.67 3.67 -4.01
C ARG A 77 -16.45 2.76 -4.12
N ALA A 78 -15.43 3.15 -4.87
CA ALA A 78 -14.20 2.37 -5.03
C ALA A 78 -13.29 2.50 -3.77
N PRO A 79 -13.13 1.46 -2.93
CA PRO A 79 -12.28 1.52 -1.74
C PRO A 79 -10.80 1.48 -2.16
N PHE A 80 -10.09 2.58 -1.93
CA PHE A 80 -8.74 2.81 -2.47
C PHE A 80 -7.63 2.59 -1.44
N ALA A 81 -7.93 2.63 -0.14
CA ALA A 81 -6.92 2.58 0.91
C ALA A 81 -6.15 1.24 0.92
N TRP A 82 -6.83 0.16 0.56
CA TRP A 82 -6.21 -1.17 0.40
C TRP A 82 -5.19 -1.22 -0.73
N ASP A 83 -5.53 -0.65 -1.89
CA ASP A 83 -4.63 -0.60 -3.05
C ASP A 83 -3.46 0.36 -2.80
N ALA A 84 -3.72 1.49 -2.15
CA ALA A 84 -2.68 2.44 -1.74
C ALA A 84 -1.65 1.82 -0.78
N ALA A 85 -2.13 1.15 0.27
CA ALA A 85 -1.27 0.45 1.22
C ALA A 85 -0.41 -0.62 0.53
N ARG A 86 -1.03 -1.43 -0.34
CA ARG A 86 -0.32 -2.47 -1.11
C ARG A 86 0.73 -1.88 -2.04
N LEU A 87 0.44 -0.77 -2.72
CA LEU A 87 1.43 -0.15 -3.58
C LEU A 87 2.68 0.27 -2.79
N VAL A 88 2.51 0.98 -1.68
CA VAL A 88 3.65 1.39 -0.84
C VAL A 88 4.45 0.18 -0.36
N PHE A 89 3.76 -0.87 0.10
CA PHE A 89 4.42 -2.10 0.51
C PHE A 89 5.20 -2.77 -0.64
N LEU A 90 4.61 -2.89 -1.82
CA LEU A 90 5.26 -3.49 -3.00
C LEU A 90 6.50 -2.71 -3.44
N VAL A 91 6.44 -1.38 -3.40
CA VAL A 91 7.57 -0.52 -3.74
C VAL A 91 8.71 -0.70 -2.73
N ARG A 92 8.40 -0.77 -1.43
CA ARG A 92 9.40 -1.08 -0.39
C ARG A 92 10.02 -2.46 -0.56
N ALA A 93 9.20 -3.48 -0.81
CA ALA A 93 9.68 -4.83 -1.07
C ALA A 93 10.55 -4.90 -2.33
N ALA A 94 10.21 -4.16 -3.39
CA ALA A 94 10.99 -4.12 -4.62
C ALA A 94 12.34 -3.42 -4.42
N HIS A 95 12.38 -2.37 -3.59
CA HIS A 95 13.63 -1.73 -3.17
C HIS A 95 14.49 -2.70 -2.35
N ALA A 96 13.92 -3.37 -1.35
CA ALA A 96 14.61 -4.38 -0.54
C ALA A 96 15.12 -5.57 -1.38
N ALA A 97 14.39 -5.95 -2.42
CA ALA A 97 14.80 -6.96 -3.41
C ALA A 97 15.86 -6.48 -4.41
N GLY A 98 16.27 -5.21 -4.37
CA GLY A 98 17.19 -4.62 -5.34
C GLY A 98 16.63 -4.51 -6.77
N LEU A 99 15.31 -4.66 -6.95
CA LEU A 99 14.64 -4.44 -8.25
C LEU A 99 14.45 -2.95 -8.53
N LEU A 100 14.36 -2.13 -7.48
CA LEU A 100 14.26 -0.68 -7.54
C LEU A 100 15.32 -0.04 -6.61
N PRO A 101 16.60 -0.04 -7.00
CA PRO A 101 17.70 0.38 -6.10
C PRO A 101 17.75 1.89 -5.84
N ASP A 102 17.20 2.69 -6.74
CA ASP A 102 17.14 4.14 -6.62
C ASP A 102 16.00 4.56 -5.68
N GLU A 103 16.33 5.24 -4.58
CA GLU A 103 15.35 5.74 -3.61
C GLU A 103 14.45 6.84 -4.19
N ASP A 104 14.97 7.68 -5.09
CA ASP A 104 14.14 8.74 -5.69
C ASP A 104 13.02 8.11 -6.53
N ALA A 105 13.33 7.03 -7.26
CA ALA A 105 12.33 6.27 -8.01
C ALA A 105 11.28 5.58 -7.11
N VAL A 106 11.64 5.21 -5.87
CA VAL A 106 10.70 4.72 -4.86
C VAL A 106 9.74 5.84 -4.45
N TRP A 107 10.29 7.00 -4.11
CA TRP A 107 9.48 8.14 -3.67
C TRP A 107 8.57 8.67 -4.78
N ASP A 108 9.02 8.68 -6.03
CA ASP A 108 8.21 9.01 -7.20
C ASP A 108 6.99 8.08 -7.38
N LEU A 109 7.13 6.81 -7.04
CA LEU A 109 6.01 5.85 -7.07
C LEU A 109 5.03 6.11 -5.92
N CYS A 110 5.53 6.40 -4.73
CA CYS A 110 4.70 6.77 -3.57
C CYS A 110 3.96 8.09 -3.81
N GLU A 111 4.59 9.08 -4.46
CA GLU A 111 4.00 10.39 -4.75
C GLU A 111 2.68 10.27 -5.51
N ARG A 112 2.55 9.28 -6.41
CA ARG A 112 1.34 9.03 -7.21
C ARG A 112 0.09 8.76 -6.37
N LEU A 113 0.25 8.38 -5.10
CA LEU A 113 -0.85 8.13 -4.16
C LEU A 113 -1.37 9.41 -3.49
N THR A 114 -0.56 10.48 -3.45
CA THR A 114 -0.82 11.67 -2.63
C THR A 114 -2.17 12.30 -2.93
N VAL A 115 -2.40 12.71 -4.19
CA VAL A 115 -3.66 13.35 -4.60
C VAL A 115 -4.84 12.37 -4.51
N PRO A 116 -4.76 11.14 -5.04
CA PRO A 116 -5.87 10.18 -4.93
C PRO A 116 -6.33 9.89 -3.49
N VAL A 117 -5.40 9.80 -2.54
CA VAL A 117 -5.69 9.59 -1.11
C VAL A 117 -6.32 10.84 -0.49
N LEU A 118 -5.71 12.02 -0.66
CA LEU A 118 -6.22 13.27 -0.07
C LEU A 118 -7.58 13.70 -0.62
N CYS A 119 -7.94 13.31 -1.85
CA CYS A 119 -9.27 13.57 -2.40
C CYS A 119 -10.36 12.62 -1.88
N ARG A 120 -10.00 11.49 -1.25
CA ARG A 120 -10.93 10.43 -0.84
C ARG A 120 -11.16 10.36 0.67
N TYR A 121 -10.18 10.76 1.46
CA TYR A 121 -10.23 10.62 2.91
C TYR A 121 -9.86 11.94 3.59
N SER A 122 -10.38 12.12 4.79
CA SER A 122 -10.18 13.34 5.59
C SER A 122 -9.26 13.10 6.79
N SER A 123 -9.02 11.83 7.14
CA SER A 123 -8.32 11.43 8.36
C SER A 123 -7.74 10.02 8.24
N TRP A 124 -6.79 9.69 9.12
CA TRP A 124 -6.28 8.33 9.28
C TRP A 124 -7.38 7.33 9.66
N HIS A 125 -8.42 7.79 10.37
CA HIS A 125 -9.56 6.96 10.74
C HIS A 125 -10.39 6.57 9.51
N ASP A 126 -10.73 7.54 8.65
CA ASP A 126 -11.46 7.27 7.39
C ASP A 126 -10.68 6.31 6.48
N TYR A 127 -9.37 6.51 6.39
CA TYR A 127 -8.46 5.65 5.63
C TYR A 127 -8.45 4.20 6.18
N ALA A 128 -8.40 4.03 7.51
CA ALA A 128 -8.38 2.73 8.16
C ALA A 128 -9.71 1.97 7.97
N GLU A 129 -10.84 2.66 8.16
CA GLU A 129 -12.18 2.08 7.93
C GLU A 129 -12.32 1.59 6.49
N ASP A 130 -11.88 2.40 5.52
CA ASP A 130 -11.92 2.02 4.11
C ASP A 130 -11.03 0.81 3.79
N PHE A 131 -9.81 0.80 4.32
CA PHE A 131 -8.89 -0.33 4.16
C PHE A 131 -9.52 -1.63 4.66
N LEU A 132 -10.11 -1.61 5.86
CA LEU A 132 -10.72 -2.79 6.46
C LEU A 132 -11.97 -3.24 5.69
N ALA A 133 -12.77 -2.31 5.18
CA ALA A 133 -13.90 -2.61 4.32
C ALA A 133 -13.46 -3.28 3.00
N ALA A 134 -12.46 -2.72 2.32
CA ALA A 134 -11.92 -3.29 1.08
C ALA A 134 -11.35 -4.70 1.30
N ARG A 135 -10.63 -4.90 2.41
CA ARG A 135 -10.06 -6.21 2.76
C ARG A 135 -11.15 -7.27 2.93
N ARG A 136 -12.26 -6.95 3.62
CA ARG A 136 -13.39 -7.90 3.78
C ARG A 136 -13.95 -8.34 2.44
N ILE A 137 -14.08 -7.42 1.48
CA ILE A 137 -14.57 -7.73 0.12
C ILE A 137 -13.55 -8.59 -0.62
N TRP A 138 -12.27 -8.26 -0.51
CA TRP A 138 -11.20 -9.03 -1.13
C TRP A 138 -11.13 -10.47 -0.60
N VAL A 139 -11.33 -10.67 0.71
CA VAL A 139 -11.46 -12.02 1.28
C VAL A 139 -12.74 -12.71 0.80
N GLY A 140 -13.84 -11.97 0.68
CA GLY A 140 -15.14 -12.46 0.22
C GLY A 140 -15.64 -13.62 1.08
N ASP A 141 -16.13 -14.68 0.44
CA ASP A 141 -16.61 -15.90 1.10
C ASP A 141 -15.54 -16.59 1.97
N GLY A 142 -14.26 -16.25 1.75
CA GLY A 142 -13.17 -16.71 2.60
C GLY A 142 -13.35 -16.31 4.07
N LEU A 143 -14.17 -15.31 4.40
CA LEU A 143 -14.42 -14.93 5.80
C LEU A 143 -15.14 -16.02 6.62
N HIS A 144 -15.75 -17.01 5.96
CA HIS A 144 -16.31 -18.18 6.63
C HIS A 144 -15.24 -19.18 7.09
N ASP A 145 -14.03 -19.08 6.53
CA ASP A 145 -12.88 -19.82 7.01
C ASP A 145 -12.30 -19.17 8.28
N ALA A 146 -12.01 -19.99 9.28
CA ALA A 146 -11.58 -19.53 10.60
C ALA A 146 -10.24 -18.79 10.55
N GLU A 147 -9.32 -19.23 9.69
CA GLU A 147 -8.01 -18.60 9.54
C GLU A 147 -8.15 -17.22 8.90
N GLN A 148 -8.92 -17.09 7.82
CA GLN A 148 -9.14 -15.81 7.16
C GLN A 148 -9.93 -14.81 8.02
N SER A 149 -10.88 -15.31 8.81
CA SER A 149 -11.59 -14.51 9.81
C SER A 149 -10.64 -14.00 10.90
N ALA A 150 -9.81 -14.88 11.46
CA ALA A 150 -8.80 -14.49 12.45
C ALA A 150 -7.83 -13.45 11.88
N ARG A 151 -7.35 -13.64 10.64
CA ARG A 151 -6.51 -12.65 9.94
C ARG A 151 -7.25 -11.31 9.79
N GLN A 152 -8.53 -11.31 9.43
CA GLN A 152 -9.32 -10.07 9.34
C GLN A 152 -9.39 -9.33 10.69
N GLU A 153 -9.53 -10.05 11.81
CA GLU A 153 -9.48 -9.47 13.15
C GLU A 153 -8.11 -8.90 13.49
N GLU A 154 -7.02 -9.57 13.10
CA GLU A 154 -5.67 -9.06 13.33
C GLU A 154 -5.41 -7.74 12.60
N PHE A 155 -5.85 -7.60 11.35
CA PHE A 155 -5.79 -6.34 10.62
C PHE A 155 -6.60 -5.24 11.32
N ALA A 156 -7.78 -5.58 11.87
CA ALA A 156 -8.58 -4.62 12.64
C ALA A 156 -7.87 -4.19 13.93
N ARG A 157 -7.21 -5.12 14.64
CA ARG A 157 -6.41 -4.80 15.83
C ARG A 157 -5.19 -3.95 15.50
N ALA A 158 -4.53 -4.21 14.37
CA ALA A 158 -3.42 -3.39 13.89
C ALA A 158 -3.87 -1.95 13.62
N ALA A 159 -4.98 -1.76 12.90
CA ALA A 159 -5.57 -0.44 12.68
C ALA A 159 -5.94 0.26 14.01
N ALA A 160 -6.52 -0.46 14.97
CA ALA A 160 -6.85 0.09 16.28
C ALA A 160 -5.60 0.55 17.06
N ARG A 161 -4.50 -0.21 17.04
CA ARG A 161 -3.22 0.18 17.65
C ARG A 161 -2.62 1.43 17.00
N LEU A 162 -2.74 1.56 15.68
CA LEU A 162 -2.24 2.73 14.94
C LEU A 162 -3.06 3.99 15.25
N LEU A 163 -4.36 3.84 15.51
CA LEU A 163 -5.26 4.94 15.88
C LEU A 163 -5.22 5.29 17.37
N ASP A 164 -4.67 4.42 18.21
CA ASP A 164 -4.59 4.64 19.66
C ASP A 164 -3.81 5.94 19.97
N PRO A 165 -4.45 6.94 20.60
CA PRO A 165 -3.76 8.18 20.97
C PRO A 165 -2.60 7.97 21.94
N ALA A 166 -2.57 6.87 22.69
CA ALA A 166 -1.48 6.52 23.59
C ALA A 166 -0.27 5.89 22.86
N ASN A 167 -0.43 5.45 21.61
CA ASN A 167 0.64 4.84 20.84
C ASN A 167 1.52 5.91 20.16
N ALA A 168 2.49 6.46 20.91
CA ALA A 168 3.44 7.44 20.39
C ALA A 168 4.34 6.92 19.26
N ALA A 169 4.49 5.60 19.12
CA ALA A 169 5.26 4.98 18.04
C ALA A 169 4.49 4.92 16.71
N SER A 170 3.16 5.08 16.75
CA SER A 170 2.33 5.05 15.54
C SER A 170 2.73 6.15 14.57
N PRO A 171 2.99 5.84 13.28
CA PRO A 171 3.23 6.86 12.27
C PRO A 171 2.03 7.82 12.14
N TRP A 172 0.79 7.35 12.37
CA TRP A 172 -0.42 8.17 12.30
C TRP A 172 -0.54 9.19 13.45
N ARG A 173 0.27 9.04 14.50
CA ARG A 173 0.45 10.05 15.57
C ARG A 173 1.61 10.99 15.31
N ARG A 174 2.59 10.56 14.51
CA ARG A 174 3.79 11.32 14.17
C ARG A 174 3.56 12.28 13.02
N VAL A 175 2.72 11.92 12.05
CA VAL A 175 2.40 12.77 10.89
C VAL A 175 0.88 12.96 10.74
N PRO A 176 0.38 14.21 10.65
CA PRO A 176 -1.04 14.45 10.45
C PRO A 176 -1.46 14.02 9.04
N PHE A 177 -2.74 13.68 8.88
CA PHE A 177 -3.25 13.14 7.60
C PHE A 177 -3.12 14.14 6.45
N ASP A 178 -3.25 15.43 6.71
CA ASP A 178 -3.16 16.52 5.74
C ASP A 178 -1.72 17.06 5.55
N ALA A 179 -0.70 16.42 6.11
CA ALA A 179 0.70 16.81 5.98
C ALA A 179 1.17 17.08 4.53
N PRO A 180 0.70 16.35 3.48
CA PRO A 180 1.13 16.63 2.11
C PRO A 180 0.52 17.91 1.50
N ALA A 181 -0.52 18.50 2.09
CA ALA A 181 -1.26 19.61 1.49
C ALA A 181 -0.38 20.85 1.14
N PRO A 182 0.57 21.29 1.98
CA PRO A 182 1.47 22.39 1.64
C PRO A 182 2.38 22.08 0.44
N TYR A 183 2.78 20.82 0.26
CA TYR A 183 3.67 20.39 -0.82
C TYR A 183 2.96 20.39 -2.19
N LEU A 184 1.64 20.17 -2.21
CA LEU A 184 0.83 20.25 -3.43
C LEU A 184 0.68 21.68 -3.95
N VAL A 185 0.70 22.69 -3.07
CA VAL A 185 0.58 24.11 -3.46
C VAL A 185 1.88 24.63 -4.10
N VAL A 186 3.04 24.06 -3.76
CA VAL A 186 4.35 24.50 -4.25
C VAL A 186 4.66 24.00 -5.66
N ARG A 187 4.07 22.88 -6.12
CA ARG A 187 4.22 22.40 -7.50
C ARG A 187 3.33 23.18 -8.48
N ARG A 188 3.85 24.25 -9.09
CA ARG A 188 3.32 24.81 -10.36
C ARG A 188 3.77 23.95 -11.56
N PRO A 189 2.97 23.87 -12.64
CA PRO A 189 3.16 22.88 -13.69
C PRO A 189 4.32 23.27 -14.63
N GLY A 190 5.35 22.44 -14.67
CA GLY A 190 6.36 22.40 -15.72
C GLY A 190 6.57 20.95 -16.15
N SER A 191 6.26 20.67 -17.43
CA SER A 191 6.34 19.38 -18.13
C SER A 191 5.47 18.23 -17.60
N ALA A 192 4.16 18.30 -17.86
CA ALA A 192 3.36 17.09 -18.02
C ALA A 192 3.60 16.50 -19.41
N SER A 193 4.21 15.31 -19.48
CA SER A 193 4.09 14.45 -20.66
C SER A 193 2.66 13.86 -20.68
N ALA A 194 2.05 13.89 -21.87
CA ALA A 194 0.64 13.60 -22.14
C ALA A 194 0.14 12.23 -21.65
N PRO A 195 -1.18 12.06 -21.41
CA PRO A 195 -1.74 10.80 -20.98
C PRO A 195 -1.89 9.86 -22.17
N VAL A 196 -1.43 8.62 -22.02
CA VAL A 196 -1.92 7.50 -22.82
C VAL A 196 -2.83 6.69 -21.90
N ALA A 197 -4.12 7.02 -21.94
CA ALA A 197 -5.16 6.12 -21.45
C ALA A 197 -5.31 4.98 -22.47
N GLN A 198 -4.56 3.91 -22.28
CA GLN A 198 -4.92 2.61 -22.80
C GLN A 198 -5.56 1.82 -21.66
N ALA A 199 -6.66 1.13 -21.94
CA ALA A 199 -7.25 0.18 -21.02
C ALA A 199 -6.19 -0.88 -20.71
N VAL A 200 -5.62 -0.83 -19.50
CA VAL A 200 -4.72 -1.87 -19.02
C VAL A 200 -5.60 -3.04 -18.62
N GLU A 201 -5.51 -4.14 -19.36
CA GLU A 201 -6.19 -5.39 -18.99
C GLU A 201 -5.81 -5.77 -17.56
N ALA A 202 -6.80 -6.21 -16.79
CA ALA A 202 -6.55 -6.78 -15.48
C ALA A 202 -5.50 -7.90 -15.63
N PRO A 203 -4.54 -8.02 -14.70
CA PRO A 203 -3.70 -9.20 -14.64
C PRO A 203 -4.56 -10.48 -14.66
N PRO A 204 -4.13 -11.58 -15.30
CA PRO A 204 -4.95 -12.77 -15.46
C PRO A 204 -5.55 -13.25 -14.13
N GLU A 205 -6.83 -13.63 -14.13
CA GLU A 205 -7.68 -13.90 -12.95
C GLU A 205 -7.05 -14.89 -11.94
N ASP A 206 -6.18 -15.79 -12.41
CA ASP A 206 -5.47 -16.78 -11.59
C ASP A 206 -4.44 -16.15 -10.62
N ARG A 207 -4.06 -14.87 -10.80
CA ARG A 207 -3.18 -14.13 -9.87
C ARG A 207 -3.86 -13.87 -8.51
N ASN A 208 -5.19 -13.83 -8.44
CA ASN A 208 -5.91 -13.72 -7.17
C ASN A 208 -5.79 -14.98 -6.29
N ALA A 209 -5.45 -16.15 -6.86
CA ALA A 209 -5.28 -17.38 -6.09
C ALA A 209 -4.04 -17.35 -5.18
N ALA A 210 -2.93 -16.76 -5.64
CA ALA A 210 -1.75 -16.50 -4.82
C ALA A 210 -2.03 -15.39 -3.79
N LEU A 211 -2.77 -14.36 -4.19
CA LEU A 211 -3.20 -13.29 -3.28
C LEU A 211 -4.03 -13.87 -2.12
N ARG A 212 -4.99 -14.79 -2.36
CA ARG A 212 -5.85 -15.43 -1.33
C ARG A 212 -5.05 -16.19 -0.26
N ARG A 213 -3.82 -16.61 -0.57
CA ARG A 213 -2.92 -17.29 0.39
C ARG A 213 -2.23 -16.32 1.35
N GLY A 214 -2.37 -15.01 1.16
CA GLY A 214 -1.66 -14.02 1.95
C GLY A 214 -0.24 -13.84 1.44
N PHE A 215 0.22 -12.59 1.42
CA PHE A 215 1.63 -12.31 1.18
C PHE A 215 2.41 -12.78 2.41
N GLU A 216 2.85 -14.04 2.39
CA GLU A 216 3.72 -14.59 3.43
C GLU A 216 5.16 -14.50 2.95
N VAL A 217 5.85 -13.41 3.33
CA VAL A 217 7.30 -13.52 3.55
C VAL A 217 7.41 -14.10 4.96
N PRO A 218 7.92 -15.34 5.14
CA PRO A 218 8.16 -15.86 6.47
C PRO A 218 9.22 -14.96 7.11
N LEU A 219 8.81 -14.08 8.00
CA LEU A 219 9.71 -13.31 8.84
C LEU A 219 10.30 -14.32 9.83
N ARG A 220 11.60 -14.57 9.69
CA ARG A 220 12.38 -15.44 10.58
C ARG A 220 13.29 -14.61 11.45
#